data_AF-Q60271-F1
#
_entry.id   AF-Q60271-F1
#
_cell.length_a   1.000
_cell.length_b   1.000
_cell.length_c   1.000
_cell.angle_alpha   90.00
_cell.angle_beta   90.00
_cell.angle_gamma   90.00
#
_symmetry.space_group_name_H-M   'P 1'
#
loop_
_entity.id
_entity.type
_entity.pdbx_description
1 polymer ?
#
loop_
_entity_poly.entity_id
_entity_poly.type
_entity_poly.pdbx_seq_one_letter_code
_entity_poly.pdbx_strand_id
1 'polypeptide(L)'
;MNYMKFMWNSEDGFIVEEQHKEEIPFEDWIVNTVEQLKNLQYTRYTFEELTPKTKNLEAYNKLLEILKKHTNMDIENNVKRIYHCIAENNNYKYEIAFYIVISKNWNE
;
A
#
# COMPACT_ATOMS: atom_id res chain seq x y z
N MET A 1 2.27 -4.14 -15.78
CA MET A 1 1.69 -3.41 -14.66
C MET A 1 2.50 -3.79 -13.46
N ASN A 2 3.13 -2.79 -12.85
CA ASN A 2 3.96 -2.99 -11.69
C ASN A 2 3.12 -2.67 -10.47
N TYR A 3 3.27 -3.45 -9.41
CA TYR A 3 2.61 -3.20 -8.14
C TYR A 3 3.65 -2.95 -7.08
N MET A 4 3.32 -2.06 -6.16
CA MET A 4 4.17 -1.72 -5.02
C MET A 4 3.36 -1.82 -3.75
N LYS A 5 3.94 -2.46 -2.74
CA LYS A 5 3.37 -2.58 -1.40
C LYS A 5 4.35 -1.96 -0.43
N PHE A 6 3.84 -1.07 0.40
CA PHE A 6 4.53 -0.61 1.59
C PHE A 6 3.75 -1.10 2.79
N MET A 7 4.39 -1.82 3.68
CA MET A 7 3.83 -2.21 4.98
C MET A 7 4.62 -1.49 6.06
N TRP A 8 3.93 -0.79 6.95
CA TRP A 8 4.58 -0.20 8.11
C TRP A 8 3.80 -0.37 9.40
N ASN A 9 4.55 -0.48 10.50
CA ASN A 9 3.99 -0.29 11.83
C ASN A 9 4.02 1.22 12.14
N SER A 10 2.87 1.80 12.47
CA SER A 10 2.79 3.22 12.85
C SER A 10 3.59 3.54 14.11
N GLU A 11 3.86 2.54 14.97
CA GLU A 11 4.59 2.70 16.22
C GLU A 11 6.11 2.64 16.02
N ASP A 12 6.60 1.71 15.19
CA ASP A 12 8.04 1.48 14.99
C ASP A 12 8.61 2.22 13.76
N GLY A 13 7.76 2.71 12.86
CA GLY A 13 8.16 3.38 11.62
C GLY A 13 8.88 2.47 10.61
N PHE A 14 8.95 1.17 10.85
CA PHE A 14 9.57 0.20 9.96
C PHE A 14 8.76 0.06 8.67
N ILE A 15 9.39 0.20 7.51
CA ILE A 15 8.75 0.10 6.20
C ILE A 15 9.30 -1.13 5.47
N VAL A 16 8.45 -2.10 5.17
CA VAL A 16 8.74 -3.18 4.20
C VAL A 16 8.23 -2.72 2.85
N GLU A 17 9.14 -2.59 1.90
CA GLU A 17 8.80 -2.38 0.48
C GLU A 17 8.82 -3.73 -0.23
N GLU A 18 7.72 -4.07 -0.89
CA GLU A 18 7.62 -5.22 -1.76
C GLU A 18 7.19 -4.80 -3.17
N GLN A 19 7.97 -5.23 -4.14
CA GLN A 19 7.76 -4.97 -5.56
C GLN A 19 7.24 -6.23 -6.22
N HIS A 20 6.16 -6.12 -6.99
CA HIS A 20 5.63 -7.26 -7.75
C HIS A 20 5.42 -6.90 -9.21
N LYS A 21 5.80 -7.80 -10.11
CA LYS A 21 5.61 -7.68 -11.56
C LYS A 21 4.62 -8.75 -12.02
N GLU A 22 3.61 -8.33 -12.79
CA GLU A 22 2.58 -9.01 -13.63
C GLU A 22 2.25 -10.52 -13.53
N GLU A 23 2.98 -11.37 -12.82
CA GLU A 23 2.71 -12.81 -12.76
C GLU A 23 1.39 -13.13 -12.04
N ILE A 24 0.96 -12.26 -11.13
CA ILE A 24 -0.29 -12.39 -10.37
C ILE A 24 -1.18 -11.17 -10.67
N PRO A 25 -2.51 -11.33 -10.87
CA PRO A 25 -3.44 -10.20 -10.92
C PRO A 25 -3.37 -9.33 -9.67
N PHE A 26 -3.59 -8.02 -9.81
CA PHE A 26 -3.47 -7.08 -8.69
C PHE A 26 -4.43 -7.40 -7.54
N GLU A 27 -5.65 -7.77 -7.88
CA GLU A 27 -6.70 -8.15 -6.93
C GLU A 27 -6.31 -9.39 -6.14
N ASP A 28 -5.77 -10.42 -6.83
CA ASP A 28 -5.29 -11.65 -6.20
C ASP A 28 -4.09 -11.36 -5.27
N TRP A 29 -3.21 -10.45 -5.67
CA TRP A 29 -2.06 -10.04 -4.86
C TRP A 29 -2.46 -9.31 -3.57
N ILE A 30 -3.47 -8.42 -3.63
CA ILE A 30 -4.06 -7.81 -2.44
C ILE A 30 -4.70 -8.88 -1.55
N VAL A 31 -5.53 -9.74 -2.11
CA VAL A 31 -6.24 -10.79 -1.36
C VAL A 31 -5.24 -11.67 -0.61
N ASN A 32 -4.20 -12.15 -1.30
CA ASN A 32 -3.13 -12.94 -0.70
C ASN A 32 -2.43 -12.18 0.44
N THR A 33 -2.17 -10.88 0.28
CA THR A 33 -1.57 -10.06 1.35
C THR A 33 -2.52 -9.94 2.55
N VAL A 34 -3.80 -9.66 2.31
CA VAL A 34 -4.80 -9.54 3.38
C VAL A 34 -5.00 -10.87 4.11
N GLU A 35 -4.96 -12.00 3.41
CA GLU A 35 -5.01 -13.34 4.00
C GLU A 35 -3.78 -13.65 4.86
N GLN A 36 -2.58 -13.28 4.40
CA GLN A 36 -1.37 -13.38 5.23
C GLN A 36 -1.50 -12.59 6.53
N LEU A 37 -2.09 -11.39 6.48
CA LEU A 37 -2.35 -10.62 7.70
C LEU A 37 -3.41 -11.29 8.59
N LYS A 38 -4.46 -11.88 8.03
CA LYS A 38 -5.47 -12.65 8.79
C LYS A 38 -4.83 -13.77 9.60
N ASN A 39 -3.81 -14.42 9.05
CA ASN A 39 -3.08 -15.47 9.77
C ASN A 39 -2.24 -14.92 10.95
N LEU A 40 -1.95 -13.62 11.00
CA LEU A 40 -1.26 -12.96 12.11
C LEU A 40 -2.20 -12.53 13.26
N GLN A 41 -3.45 -13.01 13.28
CA GLN A 41 -4.44 -12.76 14.33
C GLN A 41 -4.88 -11.29 14.48
N TYR A 42 -4.92 -10.48 13.39
CA TYR A 42 -5.58 -9.18 13.50
C TYR A 42 -7.11 -9.32 13.58
N THR A 43 -7.72 -8.54 14.46
CA THR A 43 -9.16 -8.62 14.76
C THR A 43 -9.97 -7.62 13.95
N ARG A 44 -9.33 -6.56 13.44
CA ARG A 44 -9.98 -5.54 12.63
C ARG A 44 -9.17 -5.25 11.37
N TYR A 45 -9.91 -5.17 10.26
CA TYR A 45 -9.38 -4.76 8.96
C TYR A 45 -10.23 -3.63 8.40
N THR A 46 -9.58 -2.55 8.01
CA THR A 46 -10.18 -1.55 7.12
C THR A 46 -9.43 -1.62 5.81
N PHE A 47 -10.14 -1.71 4.69
CA PHE A 47 -9.56 -1.67 3.35
C PHE A 47 -10.33 -0.64 2.54
N GLU A 48 -9.66 0.40 2.08
CA GLU A 48 -10.25 1.45 1.27
C GLU A 48 -9.35 1.82 0.08
N GLU A 49 -9.96 2.13 -1.06
CA GLU A 49 -9.27 2.82 -2.14
C GLU A 49 -9.19 4.30 -1.78
N LEU A 50 -7.97 4.86 -1.75
CA LEU A 50 -7.73 6.26 -1.50
C LEU A 50 -7.62 7.04 -2.81
N THR A 51 -8.30 8.17 -2.86
CA THR A 51 -8.31 9.09 -4.00
C THR A 51 -8.16 10.52 -3.49
N PRO A 52 -7.84 11.50 -4.34
CA PRO A 52 -7.83 12.91 -3.92
C PRO A 52 -9.17 13.41 -3.33
N LYS A 53 -10.27 12.67 -3.56
CA LYS A 53 -11.62 12.98 -3.08
C LYS A 53 -12.08 12.09 -1.92
N THR A 54 -11.23 11.20 -1.39
CA THR A 54 -11.64 10.36 -0.26
C THR A 54 -11.79 11.14 1.03
N LYS A 55 -12.64 10.62 1.93
CA LYS A 55 -12.82 11.17 3.28
C LYS A 55 -11.50 11.23 4.06
N ASN A 56 -10.60 10.28 3.80
CA ASN A 56 -9.31 10.15 4.47
C ASN A 56 -8.18 10.82 3.66
N LEU A 57 -8.27 12.13 3.47
CA LEU A 57 -7.27 12.92 2.70
C LEU A 57 -5.89 12.92 3.38
N GLU A 58 -5.85 12.83 4.71
CA GLU A 58 -4.61 12.75 5.49
C GLU A 58 -3.82 11.47 5.15
N ALA A 59 -4.49 10.30 5.18
CA ALA A 59 -3.84 9.05 4.79
C ALA A 59 -3.37 9.10 3.34
N TYR A 60 -4.20 9.62 2.42
CA TYR A 60 -3.81 9.77 1.02
C TYR A 60 -2.52 10.59 0.87
N ASN A 61 -2.42 11.75 1.51
CA ASN A 61 -1.24 12.60 1.44
C ASN A 61 0.01 11.95 2.07
N LYS A 62 -0.14 11.31 3.24
CA LYS A 62 0.95 10.57 3.90
C LYS A 62 1.51 9.46 3.00
N LEU A 63 0.63 8.74 2.30
CA LEU A 63 1.02 7.71 1.35
C LEU A 63 1.76 8.26 0.14
N LEU A 64 1.31 9.39 -0.39
CA LEU A 64 2.04 10.11 -1.44
C LEU A 64 3.45 10.50 -0.97
N GLU A 65 3.60 11.00 0.26
CA GLU A 65 4.92 11.35 0.81
C GLU A 65 5.84 10.14 0.93
N ILE A 66 5.32 8.99 1.40
CA ILE A 66 6.08 7.73 1.45
C ILE A 66 6.54 7.34 0.05
N LEU A 67 5.65 7.36 -0.95
CA LEU A 67 6.04 7.08 -2.33
C LEU A 67 7.11 8.06 -2.84
N LYS A 68 6.97 9.37 -2.61
CA LYS A 68 7.95 10.38 -3.05
C LYS A 68 9.31 10.17 -2.40
N LYS A 69 9.31 9.68 -1.17
CA LYS A 69 10.54 9.41 -0.41
C LYS A 69 11.24 8.14 -0.87
N HIS A 70 10.47 7.10 -1.18
CA HIS A 70 11.00 5.78 -1.50
C HIS A 70 11.14 5.52 -3.00
N THR A 71 10.59 6.39 -3.84
CA THR A 71 10.63 6.26 -5.30
C THR A 71 10.95 7.61 -5.93
N ASN A 72 11.76 7.62 -6.99
CA ASN A 72 11.93 8.81 -7.85
C ASN A 72 10.79 8.97 -8.87
N MET A 73 9.64 8.33 -8.60
CA MET A 73 8.54 8.25 -9.55
C MET A 73 7.72 9.53 -9.53
N ASP A 74 7.32 10.00 -10.71
CA ASP A 74 6.23 10.95 -10.83
C ASP A 74 4.91 10.23 -10.47
N ILE A 75 4.46 10.42 -9.24
CA ILE A 75 3.30 9.72 -8.71
C ILE A 75 2.02 10.13 -9.44
N GLU A 76 1.86 11.41 -9.78
CA GLU A 76 0.65 11.92 -10.40
C GLU A 76 0.41 11.31 -11.78
N ASN A 77 1.50 11.04 -12.51
CA ASN A 77 1.43 10.45 -13.83
C ASN A 77 1.51 8.92 -13.83
N ASN A 78 2.06 8.29 -12.78
CA ASN A 78 2.35 6.86 -12.80
C ASN A 78 1.54 6.02 -11.81
N VAL A 79 0.95 6.59 -10.77
CA VAL A 79 0.13 5.84 -9.81
C VAL A 79 -1.33 5.95 -10.18
N LYS A 80 -1.93 4.82 -10.56
CA LYS A 80 -3.36 4.73 -10.94
C LYS A 80 -4.29 4.74 -9.75
N ARG A 81 -3.94 3.95 -8.74
CA ARG A 81 -4.78 3.66 -7.59
C ARG A 81 -3.91 3.43 -6.38
N ILE A 82 -4.41 3.91 -5.25
CA ILE A 82 -3.82 3.71 -3.94
C ILE A 82 -4.88 2.98 -3.13
N TYR A 83 -4.50 1.87 -2.51
CA TYR A 83 -5.36 1.20 -1.54
C TYR A 83 -4.66 1.24 -0.19
N HIS A 84 -5.42 1.55 0.84
CA HIS A 84 -4.95 1.57 2.21
C HIS A 84 -5.66 0.48 2.98
N CYS A 85 -4.85 -0.36 3.60
CA CYS A 85 -5.31 -1.36 4.55
C CYS A 85 -4.77 -1.03 5.93
N ILE A 86 -5.66 -1.03 6.92
CA ILE A 86 -5.31 -0.96 8.32
C ILE A 86 -5.68 -2.31 8.94
N ALA A 87 -4.68 -3.02 9.48
CA ALA A 87 -4.86 -4.23 10.26
C ALA A 87 -4.53 -3.94 11.73
N GLU A 88 -5.50 -4.14 12.62
CA GLU A 88 -5.39 -3.83 14.04
C GLU A 88 -5.69 -5.07 14.89
N ASN A 89 -4.88 -5.29 15.92
CA ASN A 89 -5.21 -6.13 17.08
C ASN A 89 -4.96 -5.35 18.37
N ASN A 90 -5.14 -6.00 19.51
CA ASN A 90 -4.98 -5.35 20.82
C ASN A 90 -3.57 -4.80 21.07
N ASN A 91 -2.56 -5.26 20.32
CA ASN A 91 -1.14 -4.97 20.57
C ASN A 91 -0.45 -4.25 19.42
N TYR A 92 -1.02 -4.26 18.21
CA TYR A 92 -0.34 -3.81 17.00
C TYR A 92 -1.31 -3.20 16.01
N LYS A 93 -0.84 -2.12 15.37
CA LYS A 93 -1.47 -1.50 14.21
C LYS A 93 -0.51 -1.51 13.03
N TYR A 94 -0.87 -2.26 12.00
CA TYR A 94 -0.17 -2.24 10.73
C TYR A 94 -0.98 -1.44 9.73
N GLU A 95 -0.32 -0.51 9.10
CA GLU A 95 -0.85 0.20 7.95
C GLU A 95 -0.12 -0.31 6.70
N ILE A 96 -0.87 -0.56 5.65
CA ILE A 96 -0.37 -1.12 4.40
C ILE A 96 -0.93 -0.32 3.26
N ALA A 97 -0.06 0.06 2.35
CA ALA A 97 -0.41 0.79 1.16
C ALA A 97 -0.07 -0.04 -0.06
N PHE A 98 -1.05 -0.21 -0.94
CA PHE A 98 -0.90 -0.87 -2.23
C PHE A 98 -1.03 0.18 -3.32
N TYR A 99 -0.08 0.19 -4.24
CA TYR A 99 -0.02 1.14 -5.34
C TYR A 99 -0.02 0.41 -6.66
N ILE A 100 -0.95 0.79 -7.55
CA ILE A 100 -0.90 0.35 -8.95
C ILE A 100 -0.05 1.34 -9.72
N VAL A 101 1.09 0.88 -10.23
CA VAL A 101 2.01 1.69 -11.04
C VAL A 101 1.86 1.33 -12.52
N ILE A 102 1.67 2.36 -13.36
CA ILE A 102 1.57 2.22 -14.82
C ILE A 102 2.94 2.08 -15.47
N SER A 103 3.92 2.88 -15.04
CA SER A 103 5.16 3.02 -15.77
C SER A 103 5.94 1.71 -15.81
N LYS A 104 6.45 1.41 -17.01
CA LYS A 104 7.42 0.32 -17.22
C LYS A 104 8.82 0.69 -16.72
N ASN A 105 9.13 1.99 -16.65
CA ASN A 105 10.47 2.51 -16.37
C ASN A 105 10.68 2.76 -14.87
N TRP A 106 10.36 1.78 -14.02
CA TRP A 106 10.64 1.89 -12.58
C TRP A 106 12.15 1.85 -12.25
N ASN A 107 13.00 1.49 -13.23
CA ASN A 107 14.44 1.27 -13.03
C ASN A 107 15.34 2.20 -13.86
N GLU A 108 14.90 3.41 -14.22
CA GLU A 108 15.77 4.44 -14.83
C GLU A 108 15.91 5.65 -13.89
#